data_AF-A0A932F4C4-F1
#
_entry.id   AF-A0A932F4C4-F1
#
_cell.length_a   1.000
_cell.length_b   1.000
_cell.length_c   1.000
_cell.angle_alpha   90.00
_cell.angle_beta   90.00
_cell.angle_gamma   90.00
#
_symmetry.space_group_name_H-M   'P 1'
#
loop_
_entity.id
_entity.type
_entity.pdbx_description
1 polymer ?
#
loop_
_entity_poly.entity_id
_entity_poly.type
_entity_poly.pdbx_seq_one_letter_code
_entity_poly.pdbx_strand_id
1 'polypeptide(L)'
;MLLPQLFMRIGRRAPLCLFILGEIEMAVIYGDDLANDLSGTAGADTIYGLGGDDTLTGDTGSTSLGEVSDRLYGGVGDDVYNLYRAGDGKIYTLGVASSVVEGVDQGFDIVNFHTVGALTNYHVAPNVEVLNIYGNVGIIWGDDADNIITVSGGSDFVALVGSPS
;
A
#
# COMPACT_ATOMS: atom_id res chain seq x y z
N MET A 1 54.87 18.58 -13.35
CA MET A 1 53.70 19.35 -12.86
C MET A 1 52.67 18.35 -12.36
N LEU A 2 52.55 18.18 -11.05
CA LEU A 2 51.35 17.68 -10.39
C LEU A 2 51.36 18.25 -8.95
N LEU A 3 50.23 18.83 -8.54
CA LEU A 3 50.01 19.64 -7.34
C LEU A 3 50.07 18.82 -6.01
N PRO A 4 50.22 19.49 -4.85
CA PRO A 4 50.58 18.88 -3.58
C PRO A 4 49.39 18.33 -2.78
N GLN A 5 49.68 17.34 -1.94
CA GLN A 5 48.82 16.72 -0.93
C GLN A 5 48.41 17.75 0.14
N LEU A 6 47.12 18.04 0.30
CA LEU A 6 46.60 18.84 1.41
C LEU A 6 45.94 17.93 2.46
N PHE A 7 46.62 17.77 3.59
CA PHE A 7 46.11 17.13 4.80
C PHE A 7 44.89 17.89 5.34
N MET A 8 43.73 17.24 5.44
CA MET A 8 42.63 17.70 6.29
C MET A 8 42.67 16.96 7.63
N ARG A 9 42.97 17.72 8.70
CA ARG A 9 43.10 17.28 10.08
C ARG A 9 41.72 16.94 10.66
N ILE A 10 41.38 15.66 10.78
CA ILE A 10 40.13 15.25 11.44
C ILE A 10 40.39 15.16 12.95
N GLY A 11 40.05 16.23 13.66
CA GLY A 11 39.98 16.27 15.11
C GLY A 11 38.53 16.34 15.58
N ARG A 12 38.13 15.36 16.40
CA ARG A 12 36.90 15.25 17.20
C ARG A 12 35.63 14.77 16.48
N ARG A 13 35.41 13.46 16.62
CA ARG A 13 34.12 12.78 16.89
C ARG A 13 32.86 13.45 16.32
N ALA A 14 32.54 13.13 15.07
CA ALA A 14 31.17 12.90 14.63
C ALA A 14 31.21 11.63 13.75
N PRO A 15 30.38 10.60 14.01
CA PRO A 15 30.38 9.43 13.16
C PRO A 15 29.92 9.86 11.76
N LEU A 16 30.59 9.30 10.76
CA LEU A 16 30.18 9.15 9.37
C LEU A 16 28.92 9.96 9.00
N CYS A 17 29.11 11.09 8.32
CA CYS A 17 28.08 11.62 7.45
C CYS A 17 27.87 10.58 6.35
N LEU A 18 27.00 9.62 6.63
CA LEU A 18 26.53 8.63 5.70
C LEU A 18 25.63 9.39 4.73
N PHE A 19 26.17 9.68 3.56
CA PHE A 19 25.45 10.25 2.44
C PHE A 19 24.46 9.19 1.97
N ILE A 20 23.30 9.07 2.61
CA ILE A 20 22.25 8.16 2.17
C ILE A 20 21.52 8.80 1.01
N LEU A 21 21.59 8.13 -0.13
CA LEU A 21 20.77 8.40 -1.30
C LEU A 21 19.34 7.98 -0.95
N GLY A 22 18.42 8.94 -0.80
CA GLY A 22 16.96 8.70 -0.76
C GLY A 22 16.50 7.69 0.30
N GLU A 23 16.30 8.14 1.53
CA GLU A 23 15.70 7.33 2.60
C GLU A 23 14.29 6.89 2.17
N ILE A 24 14.10 5.59 2.02
CA ILE A 24 12.78 4.96 1.99
C ILE A 24 12.31 4.96 3.45
N GLU A 25 11.61 6.01 3.89
CA GLU A 25 11.18 6.11 5.28
C GLU A 25 10.04 5.12 5.53
N MET A 26 10.26 4.12 6.38
CA MET A 26 9.16 3.30 6.90
C MET A 26 8.59 3.99 8.13
N ALA A 27 7.30 4.27 8.14
CA ALA A 27 6.58 4.90 9.22
C ALA A 27 5.56 3.95 9.85
N VAL A 28 5.29 4.20 11.13
CA VAL A 28 4.14 3.62 11.83
C VAL A 28 3.24 4.77 12.21
N ILE A 29 2.03 4.78 11.66
CA ILE A 29 1.04 5.86 11.77
C ILE A 29 -0.14 5.34 12.57
N TYR A 30 -0.62 6.16 13.51
CA TYR A 30 -1.75 5.84 14.38
C TYR A 30 -2.79 6.95 14.31
N GLY A 31 -4.04 6.56 14.18
CA GLY A 31 -5.22 7.34 14.41
C GLY A 31 -5.66 7.33 15.88
N ASP A 32 -6.93 7.61 16.11
CA ASP A 32 -7.61 7.61 17.40
C ASP A 32 -9.03 6.99 17.28
N ASP A 33 -9.91 7.24 18.25
CA ASP A 33 -11.29 6.69 18.25
C ASP A 33 -12.28 7.57 17.44
N LEU A 34 -11.77 8.47 16.60
CA LEU A 34 -12.55 9.36 15.73
C LEU A 34 -12.13 9.15 14.27
N ALA A 35 -12.98 9.61 13.35
CA ALA A 35 -12.66 9.65 11.93
C ALA A 35 -11.32 10.38 11.65
N ASN A 36 -10.39 9.69 10.99
CA ASN A 36 -9.07 10.18 10.64
C ASN A 36 -8.80 10.10 9.14
N ASP A 37 -7.88 10.96 8.68
CA ASP A 37 -7.32 10.92 7.33
C ASP A 37 -5.82 10.66 7.45
N LEU A 38 -5.41 9.41 7.18
CA LEU A 38 -4.07 8.90 7.43
C LEU A 38 -3.39 8.57 6.10
N SER A 39 -2.22 9.17 5.85
CA SER A 39 -1.44 8.91 4.64
C SER A 39 -0.07 8.36 4.97
N GLY A 40 0.29 7.28 4.32
CA GLY A 40 1.65 6.75 4.27
C GLY A 40 2.61 7.71 3.57
N THR A 41 3.88 7.36 3.70
CA THR A 41 5.04 7.88 3.02
C THR A 41 5.33 7.08 1.74
N ALA A 42 6.48 7.32 1.10
CA ALA A 42 6.94 6.52 -0.03
C ALA A 42 7.59 5.18 0.37
N GLY A 43 7.72 4.90 1.68
CA GLY A 43 8.26 3.66 2.22
C GLY A 43 7.19 2.69 2.70
N ALA A 44 7.62 1.56 3.26
CA ALA A 44 6.70 0.48 3.65
C ALA A 44 6.12 0.83 5.02
N ASP A 45 4.88 1.33 5.02
CA ASP A 45 4.27 1.87 6.21
C ASP A 45 3.36 0.87 6.91
N THR A 46 3.10 1.14 8.17
CA THR A 46 2.04 0.47 8.93
C THR A 46 1.12 1.53 9.48
N ILE A 47 -0.14 1.53 9.06
CA ILE A 47 -1.13 2.54 9.41
C ILE A 47 -2.25 1.86 10.17
N TYR A 48 -2.55 2.40 11.36
CA TYR A 48 -3.64 1.96 12.23
C TYR A 48 -4.65 3.11 12.39
N GLY A 49 -5.88 2.94 11.94
CA GLY A 49 -7.00 3.87 12.14
C GLY A 49 -7.52 3.83 13.58
N LEU A 50 -7.77 2.62 14.08
CA LEU A 50 -8.30 2.26 15.41
C LEU A 50 -9.83 2.30 15.47
N GLY A 51 -10.45 3.46 15.65
CA GLY A 51 -11.89 3.57 15.81
C GLY A 51 -12.46 4.78 15.11
N GLY A 52 -13.71 4.69 14.66
CA GLY A 52 -14.32 5.71 13.81
C GLY A 52 -14.10 5.42 12.33
N ASP A 53 -14.73 6.24 11.49
CA ASP A 53 -14.74 6.01 10.04
C ASP A 53 -13.50 6.67 9.40
N ASP A 54 -12.47 5.87 9.11
CA ASP A 54 -11.16 6.34 8.69
C ASP A 54 -10.97 6.31 7.17
N THR A 55 -10.12 7.20 6.68
CA THR A 55 -9.58 7.15 5.33
C THR A 55 -8.07 6.88 5.37
N LEU A 56 -7.66 5.69 4.92
CA LEU A 56 -6.28 5.22 4.99
C LEU A 56 -5.68 5.17 3.59
N THR A 57 -4.67 5.98 3.35
CA THR A 57 -3.96 6.03 2.07
C THR A 57 -2.59 5.35 2.17
N GLY A 58 -2.43 4.23 1.48
CA GLY A 58 -1.13 3.58 1.27
C GLY A 58 -0.55 3.98 -0.08
N ASP A 59 0.60 4.65 -0.07
CA ASP A 59 1.35 4.95 -1.29
C ASP A 59 2.37 3.85 -1.53
N THR A 60 2.11 2.99 -2.53
CA THR A 60 3.15 2.09 -2.99
C THR A 60 4.09 2.87 -3.91
N GLY A 61 4.99 3.62 -3.29
CA GLY A 61 6.08 4.28 -3.97
C GLY A 61 6.83 3.23 -4.80
N SER A 62 6.82 3.39 -6.13
CA SER A 62 7.73 2.63 -7.00
C SER A 62 9.14 3.16 -6.79
N THR A 63 9.85 2.61 -5.81
CA THR A 63 11.28 2.87 -5.70
C THR A 63 12.02 2.06 -6.77
N SER A 64 13.14 2.59 -7.26
CA SER A 64 14.04 1.87 -8.18
C SER A 64 14.61 0.57 -7.59
N LEU A 65 14.34 0.26 -6.33
CA LEU A 65 14.79 -0.92 -5.59
C LEU A 65 13.71 -2.00 -5.43
N GLY A 66 12.49 -1.74 -5.90
CA GLY A 66 11.39 -2.69 -5.85
C GLY A 66 10.11 -2.10 -5.26
N GLU A 67 9.05 -2.89 -5.35
CA GLU A 67 7.75 -2.52 -4.79
C GLU A 67 7.82 -2.39 -3.28
N VAL A 68 7.17 -1.36 -2.78
CA VAL A 68 6.98 -1.09 -1.36
C VAL A 68 5.55 -1.48 -1.00
N SER A 69 5.34 -2.10 0.15
CA SER A 69 4.02 -2.61 0.57
C SER A 69 3.71 -2.14 1.98
N ASP A 70 2.56 -1.49 2.11
CA ASP A 70 2.04 -1.00 3.38
C ASP A 70 1.20 -2.06 4.09
N ARG A 71 0.93 -1.85 5.37
CA ARG A 71 -0.11 -2.57 6.10
C ARG A 71 -1.09 -1.56 6.64
N LEU A 72 -2.33 -1.63 6.21
CA LEU A 72 -3.39 -0.71 6.61
C LEU A 72 -4.40 -1.49 7.45
N TYR A 73 -4.66 -0.99 8.65
CA TYR A 73 -5.63 -1.52 9.60
C TYR A 73 -6.59 -0.38 9.93
N GLY A 74 -7.83 -0.46 9.50
CA GLY A 74 -8.87 0.55 9.71
C GLY A 74 -9.33 0.49 11.15
N GLY A 75 -9.85 -0.66 11.56
CA GLY A 75 -10.21 -0.90 12.96
C GLY A 75 -11.71 -1.00 13.09
N VAL A 76 -12.34 -0.30 14.02
CA VAL A 76 -13.82 -0.32 14.13
C VAL A 76 -14.39 0.94 13.50
N GLY A 77 -15.24 0.81 12.50
CA GLY A 77 -15.83 1.93 11.77
C GLY A 77 -16.03 1.55 10.31
N ASP A 78 -16.70 2.41 9.55
CA ASP A 78 -16.81 2.21 8.11
C ASP A 78 -15.59 2.84 7.42
N ASP A 79 -14.59 2.03 7.08
CA ASP A 79 -13.27 2.51 6.65
C ASP A 79 -13.09 2.54 5.13
N VAL A 80 -12.26 3.48 4.66
CA VAL A 80 -11.92 3.64 3.24
C VAL A 80 -10.42 3.56 3.02
N TYR A 81 -10.00 2.51 2.30
CA TYR A 81 -8.60 2.29 1.94
C TYR A 81 -8.32 2.79 0.52
N ASN A 82 -7.39 3.72 0.37
CA ASN A 82 -6.93 4.19 -0.92
C ASN A 82 -5.51 3.69 -1.18
N LEU A 83 -5.37 2.78 -2.14
CA LEU A 83 -4.11 2.13 -2.48
C LEU A 83 -3.66 2.59 -3.85
N TYR A 84 -2.61 3.42 -3.87
CA TYR A 84 -2.04 3.96 -5.10
C TYR A 84 -0.83 3.14 -5.53
N ARG A 85 -0.90 2.56 -6.72
CA ARG A 85 0.17 1.81 -7.37
C ARG A 85 0.71 2.56 -8.58
N ALA A 86 1.87 3.19 -8.39
CA ALA A 86 2.65 3.79 -9.45
C ALA A 86 3.40 2.68 -10.23
N GLY A 87 2.72 1.92 -11.09
CA GLY A 87 3.38 0.90 -11.91
C GLY A 87 4.17 1.47 -13.10
N ASP A 88 5.24 0.80 -13.50
CA ASP A 88 5.96 1.01 -14.76
C ASP A 88 5.35 0.17 -15.92
N GLY A 89 4.10 -0.27 -15.78
CA GLY A 89 3.39 -1.09 -16.75
C GLY A 89 3.64 -2.60 -16.63
N LYS A 90 4.23 -3.09 -15.53
CA LYS A 90 4.44 -4.53 -15.30
C LYS A 90 3.17 -5.25 -14.83
N ILE A 91 3.20 -6.59 -14.98
CA ILE A 91 2.20 -7.52 -14.43
C ILE A 91 2.60 -7.83 -12.99
N TYR A 92 1.69 -7.61 -12.05
CA TYR A 92 1.95 -7.80 -10.63
C TYR A 92 1.17 -9.01 -10.11
N THR A 93 1.88 -9.91 -9.43
CA THR A 93 1.33 -11.11 -8.76
C THR A 93 1.34 -10.87 -7.26
N LEU A 94 0.16 -10.83 -6.63
CA LEU A 94 0.02 -10.33 -5.26
C LEU A 94 0.17 -11.42 -4.19
N GLY A 95 1.37 -11.50 -3.61
CA GLY A 95 1.58 -11.78 -2.18
C GLY A 95 2.37 -10.64 -1.49
N VAL A 96 2.52 -9.51 -2.19
CA VAL A 96 3.48 -8.42 -1.95
C VAL A 96 2.88 -7.06 -2.35
N ALA A 97 1.58 -6.84 -2.21
CA ALA A 97 1.06 -5.47 -2.19
C ALA A 97 0.67 -5.06 -0.80
N SER A 98 0.41 -3.76 -0.63
CA SER A 98 -0.15 -3.22 0.58
C SER A 98 -1.34 -4.06 1.03
N SER A 99 -1.24 -4.60 2.23
CA SER A 99 -2.22 -5.49 2.82
C SER A 99 -3.21 -4.65 3.61
N VAL A 100 -4.47 -4.68 3.19
CA VAL A 100 -5.59 -4.28 4.03
C VAL A 100 -5.88 -5.43 4.99
N VAL A 101 -6.08 -5.13 6.26
CA VAL A 101 -6.35 -6.13 7.30
C VAL A 101 -7.58 -5.71 8.08
N GLU A 102 -8.64 -6.50 7.93
CA GLU A 102 -9.91 -6.32 8.63
C GLU A 102 -10.22 -7.48 9.57
N GLY A 103 -10.89 -7.13 10.66
CA GLY A 103 -11.48 -8.03 11.64
C GLY A 103 -12.95 -8.30 11.36
N VAL A 104 -13.53 -9.24 12.11
CA VAL A 104 -14.95 -9.57 12.00
C VAL A 104 -15.78 -8.50 12.71
N ASP A 105 -16.91 -8.12 12.13
CA ASP A 105 -17.88 -7.15 12.67
C ASP A 105 -17.27 -5.76 12.93
N GLN A 106 -16.32 -5.34 12.08
CA GLN A 106 -15.59 -4.09 12.23
C GLN A 106 -16.24 -2.90 11.53
N GLY A 107 -17.08 -3.12 10.53
CA GLY A 107 -17.86 -2.07 9.88
C GLY A 107 -18.24 -2.49 8.47
N PHE A 108 -18.54 -1.50 7.64
CA PHE A 108 -18.66 -1.66 6.20
C PHE A 108 -17.47 -0.97 5.50
N ASP A 109 -16.61 -1.76 4.90
CA ASP A 109 -15.30 -1.29 4.45
C ASP A 109 -15.17 -1.27 2.94
N ILE A 110 -14.44 -0.26 2.45
CA ILE A 110 -14.23 -0.02 1.02
C ILE A 110 -12.74 0.03 0.71
N VAL A 111 -12.30 -0.80 -0.22
CA VAL A 111 -10.94 -0.76 -0.75
C VAL A 111 -10.93 -0.23 -2.17
N ASN A 112 -10.22 0.88 -2.40
CA ASN A 112 -10.00 1.52 -3.68
C ASN A 112 -8.55 1.29 -4.15
N PHE A 113 -8.37 0.53 -5.22
CA PHE A 113 -7.08 0.38 -5.89
C PHE A 113 -6.98 1.28 -7.11
N HIS A 114 -5.96 2.12 -7.14
CA HIS A 114 -5.59 2.91 -8.30
C HIS A 114 -4.29 2.34 -8.89
N THR A 115 -4.36 1.73 -10.08
CA THR A 115 -3.20 1.04 -10.67
C THR A 115 -2.82 1.57 -12.05
N VAL A 116 -1.51 1.78 -12.25
CA VAL A 116 -0.90 2.05 -13.56
C VAL A 116 -0.22 0.76 -14.07
N GLY A 117 -1.02 -0.24 -14.44
CA GLY A 117 -0.54 -1.56 -14.87
C GLY A 117 -1.65 -2.61 -14.83
N ALA A 118 -1.35 -3.85 -15.22
CA ALA A 118 -2.31 -4.95 -15.12
C ALA A 118 -2.22 -5.60 -13.72
N LEU A 119 -3.27 -5.45 -12.92
CA LEU A 119 -3.42 -6.16 -11.65
C LEU A 119 -3.86 -7.60 -11.93
N THR A 120 -3.04 -8.59 -11.62
CA THR A 120 -3.38 -10.00 -11.83
C THR A 120 -3.32 -10.77 -10.52
N ASN A 121 -4.29 -11.65 -10.28
CA ASN A 121 -4.31 -12.55 -9.13
C ASN A 121 -4.41 -11.80 -7.78
N TYR A 122 -5.24 -10.75 -7.73
CA TYR A 122 -5.60 -10.08 -6.47
C TYR A 122 -6.65 -10.92 -5.73
N HIS A 123 -6.48 -11.12 -4.42
CA HIS A 123 -7.50 -11.71 -3.55
C HIS A 123 -8.05 -10.60 -2.66
N VAL A 124 -9.38 -10.48 -2.58
CA VAL A 124 -10.03 -9.57 -1.64
C VAL A 124 -9.64 -9.96 -0.21
N ALA A 125 -9.30 -8.97 0.61
CA ALA A 125 -9.00 -9.21 2.01
C ALA A 125 -10.28 -9.70 2.73
N PRO A 126 -10.18 -10.62 3.70
CA PRO A 126 -11.33 -11.06 4.47
C PRO A 126 -12.08 -9.88 5.08
N ASN A 127 -13.41 -9.95 5.11
CA ASN A 127 -14.29 -8.93 5.71
C ASN A 127 -14.24 -7.57 5.00
N VAL A 128 -13.81 -7.51 3.74
CA VAL A 128 -13.98 -6.32 2.91
C VAL A 128 -15.25 -6.45 2.09
N GLU A 129 -16.20 -5.54 2.28
CA GLU A 129 -17.49 -5.59 1.59
C GLU A 129 -17.39 -5.06 0.16
N VAL A 130 -16.55 -4.04 -0.08
CA VAL A 130 -16.44 -3.41 -1.41
C VAL A 130 -14.99 -3.29 -1.87
N LEU A 131 -14.75 -3.73 -3.10
CA LEU A 131 -13.48 -3.53 -3.80
C LEU A 131 -13.72 -2.75 -5.10
N ASN A 132 -13.17 -1.54 -5.18
CA ASN A 132 -13.14 -0.74 -6.39
C ASN A 132 -11.73 -0.75 -6.98
N ILE A 133 -11.61 -1.03 -8.27
CA ILE A 133 -10.33 -0.98 -8.97
C ILE A 133 -10.42 -0.02 -10.15
N TYR A 134 -9.49 0.92 -10.19
CA TYR A 134 -9.32 1.94 -11.21
C TYR A 134 -8.03 1.64 -12.00
N GLY A 135 -8.15 0.99 -13.16
CA GLY A 135 -7.02 0.60 -13.99
C GLY A 135 -7.23 -0.71 -14.76
N ASN A 136 -6.15 -1.28 -15.31
CA ASN A 136 -6.23 -2.57 -16.01
C ASN A 136 -6.21 -3.73 -15.01
N VAL A 137 -7.10 -4.69 -15.23
CA VAL A 137 -7.29 -5.84 -14.35
C VAL A 137 -7.27 -7.13 -15.18
N GLY A 138 -6.61 -8.15 -14.65
CA GLY A 138 -6.70 -9.53 -15.10
C GLY A 138 -7.65 -10.33 -14.20
N ILE A 139 -7.12 -11.19 -13.33
CA ILE A 139 -7.94 -12.09 -12.50
C ILE A 139 -8.06 -11.52 -11.08
N ILE A 140 -9.28 -11.47 -10.53
CA ILE A 140 -9.58 -11.12 -9.14
C ILE A 140 -10.28 -12.31 -8.49
N TRP A 141 -9.84 -12.70 -7.31
CA TRP A 141 -10.50 -13.70 -6.49
C TRP A 141 -11.31 -12.99 -5.40
N GLY A 142 -12.59 -13.33 -5.29
CA GLY A 142 -13.40 -12.95 -4.13
C GLY A 142 -12.93 -13.69 -2.88
N ASP A 143 -13.49 -13.34 -1.73
CA ASP A 143 -13.42 -14.20 -0.55
C ASP A 143 -14.72 -15.04 -0.44
N ASP A 144 -14.97 -15.63 0.72
CA ASP A 144 -16.18 -16.43 0.99
C ASP A 144 -17.40 -15.57 1.37
N ALA A 145 -17.26 -14.24 1.37
CA ALA A 145 -18.32 -13.28 1.67
C ALA A 145 -18.97 -12.73 0.39
N ASP A 146 -20.12 -12.05 0.56
CA ASP A 146 -20.84 -11.39 -0.53
C ASP A 146 -20.13 -10.06 -0.91
N ASN A 147 -18.94 -10.12 -1.52
CA ASN A 147 -18.21 -8.88 -1.91
C ASN A 147 -18.84 -8.21 -3.15
N ILE A 148 -18.86 -6.88 -3.16
CA ILE A 148 -19.16 -6.06 -4.34
C ILE A 148 -17.84 -5.63 -4.99
N ILE A 149 -17.54 -6.18 -6.17
CA ILE A 149 -16.31 -5.87 -6.91
C ILE A 149 -16.64 -5.01 -8.13
N THR A 150 -16.12 -3.79 -8.18
CA THR A 150 -16.27 -2.84 -9.29
C THR A 150 -14.93 -2.61 -9.97
N VAL A 151 -14.86 -2.79 -11.29
CA VAL A 151 -13.66 -2.51 -12.09
C VAL A 151 -13.94 -1.40 -13.10
N SER A 152 -13.11 -0.37 -13.10
CA SER A 152 -13.19 0.76 -14.02
C SER A 152 -11.85 0.92 -14.75
N GLY A 153 -11.84 0.52 -16.02
CA GLY A 153 -10.65 0.43 -16.87
C GLY A 153 -10.90 -0.58 -17.99
N GLY A 154 -10.10 -0.58 -19.05
CA GLY A 154 -10.26 -1.40 -20.27
C GLY A 154 -10.12 -2.90 -20.03
N SER A 155 -10.99 -3.44 -19.19
CA SER A 155 -10.97 -4.79 -18.65
C SER A 155 -11.17 -5.80 -19.78
N ASP A 156 -10.22 -6.71 -19.95
CA ASP A 156 -10.33 -7.82 -20.92
C ASP A 156 -10.99 -9.07 -20.28
N PHE A 157 -11.00 -9.19 -18.93
CA PHE A 157 -11.67 -10.29 -18.22
C PHE A 157 -11.84 -9.98 -16.71
N VAL A 158 -13.00 -10.30 -16.12
CA VAL A 158 -13.20 -10.36 -14.65
C VAL A 158 -13.77 -11.74 -14.35
N ALA A 159 -13.00 -12.62 -13.72
CA ALA A 159 -13.48 -13.91 -13.25
C ALA A 159 -13.66 -13.86 -11.75
N LEU A 160 -14.90 -13.73 -11.29
CA LEU A 160 -15.25 -13.92 -9.88
C LEU A 160 -15.17 -15.41 -9.58
N VAL A 161 -14.03 -15.86 -9.07
CA VAL A 161 -13.86 -17.24 -8.62
C VAL A 161 -13.93 -17.22 -7.10
N GLY A 162 -14.89 -17.95 -6.53
CA GLY A 162 -14.94 -18.18 -5.08
C GLY A 162 -13.64 -18.83 -4.61
N SER A 163 -13.28 -18.62 -3.34
CA SER A 163 -11.98 -19.05 -2.83
C SER A 163 -11.73 -20.55 -3.09
N PRO A 164 -10.51 -20.96 -3.49
CA PRO A 164 -10.18 -22.38 -3.54
C PRO A 164 -10.12 -22.92 -2.11
N SER A 165 -11.03 -23.83 -1.80
CA SER A 165 -11.09 -24.63 -0.57
C SER A 165 -9.77 -25.31 -0.22
#